data_AF-A0A2U1U0M0-F1
#
_entry.id   AF-A0A2U1U0M0-F1
#
_cell.length_a   1.000
_cell.length_b   1.000
_cell.length_c   1.000
_cell.angle_alpha   90.00
_cell.angle_beta   90.00
_cell.angle_gamma   90.00
#
_symmetry.space_group_name_H-M   'P 1'
#
loop_
_entity.id
_entity.type
_entity.pdbx_description
1 polymer ?
#
loop_
_entity_poly.entity_id
_entity_poly.type
_entity_poly.pdbx_seq_one_letter_code
_entity_poly.pdbx_strand_id
1 'polypeptide(L)'
;MNDQDMEKELLENGFTQNDITNMRKIISRSGDSEETLLMLTHSLKKTFYNGCFISIILISAFFINVIFNISDDVVVILIHLFFTVFPLFFVYYLGPMNLAYKSYFYLKNKEKMG
;
A
#
# COMPACT_ATOMS: atom_id res chain seq x y z
N MET A 1 -14.41 -19.85 3.67
CA MET A 1 -15.11 -19.04 2.66
C MET A 1 -14.45 -19.32 1.32
N ASN A 2 -15.22 -19.57 0.26
CA ASN A 2 -14.65 -19.84 -1.07
C ASN A 2 -14.30 -18.51 -1.79
N ASP A 3 -13.45 -18.58 -2.80
CA ASP A 3 -13.00 -17.42 -3.59
C ASP A 3 -14.15 -16.64 -4.26
N GLN A 4 -15.21 -17.31 -4.72
CA GLN A 4 -16.39 -16.63 -5.31
C GLN A 4 -17.18 -15.86 -4.26
N ASP A 5 -17.34 -16.43 -3.06
CA ASP A 5 -18.02 -15.76 -1.94
C ASP A 5 -17.20 -14.55 -1.47
N MET A 6 -15.87 -14.71 -1.41
CA MET A 6 -14.94 -13.61 -1.08
C MET A 6 -14.96 -12.50 -2.12
N GLU A 7 -14.99 -12.84 -3.41
CA GLU A 7 -15.07 -11.84 -4.49
C GLU A 7 -16.32 -10.97 -4.35
N LYS A 8 -17.48 -11.59 -4.11
CA LYS A 8 -18.73 -10.88 -3.90
C LYS A 8 -18.65 -9.96 -2.68
N GLU A 9 -18.11 -10.45 -1.56
CA GLU A 9 -17.95 -9.66 -0.35
C GLU A 9 -17.00 -8.46 -0.57
N LEU A 10 -15.91 -8.63 -1.31
CA LEU A 10 -14.98 -7.55 -1.66
C LEU A 10 -15.67 -6.47 -2.52
N LEU A 11 -16.45 -6.87 -3.53
CA LEU A 11 -17.22 -5.95 -4.38
C LEU A 11 -18.22 -5.12 -3.56
N GLU A 12 -18.93 -5.76 -2.63
CA GLU A 12 -19.88 -5.09 -1.73
C GLU A 12 -19.18 -4.09 -0.78
N ASN A 13 -17.88 -4.26 -0.54
CA ASN A 13 -17.06 -3.40 0.34
C ASN A 13 -16.19 -2.40 -0.43
N GLY A 14 -16.50 -2.09 -1.69
CA GLY A 14 -15.87 -0.99 -2.44
C GLY A 14 -14.61 -1.37 -3.24
N PHE A 15 -14.32 -2.67 -3.38
CA PHE A 15 -13.40 -3.13 -4.41
C PHE A 15 -14.09 -3.09 -5.78
N THR A 16 -13.33 -2.76 -6.81
CA THR A 16 -13.81 -2.80 -8.20
C THR A 16 -13.45 -4.14 -8.85
N GLN A 17 -14.12 -4.49 -9.95
CA GLN A 17 -13.74 -5.69 -10.72
C GLN A 17 -12.29 -5.64 -11.21
N ASN A 18 -11.78 -4.44 -11.50
CA ASN A 18 -10.38 -4.24 -11.87
C ASN A 18 -9.42 -4.52 -10.69
N ASP A 19 -9.82 -4.15 -9.46
CA ASP A 19 -9.05 -4.46 -8.26
C ASP A 19 -8.93 -5.97 -8.06
N ILE A 20 -10.03 -6.71 -8.20
CA ILE A 20 -10.04 -8.17 -8.08
C ILE A 20 -9.22 -8.83 -9.19
N THR A 21 -9.32 -8.32 -10.42
CA THR A 21 -8.51 -8.80 -11.54
C THR A 21 -7.01 -8.62 -11.27
N ASN A 22 -6.62 -7.48 -10.69
CA ASN A 22 -5.24 -7.24 -10.27
C ASN A 22 -4.82 -8.16 -9.13
N MET A 23 -5.68 -8.41 -8.15
CA MET A 23 -5.43 -9.36 -7.06
C MET A 23 -5.22 -10.80 -7.60
N ARG A 24 -6.09 -11.27 -8.49
CA ARG A 24 -5.93 -12.56 -9.18
C ARG A 24 -4.64 -12.61 -10.00
N LYS A 25 -4.25 -11.50 -10.65
CA LYS A 25 -2.98 -11.41 -11.38
C LYS A 25 -1.77 -11.52 -10.44
N ILE A 26 -1.85 -10.95 -9.24
CA ILE A 26 -0.80 -11.09 -8.21
C ILE A 26 -0.67 -12.56 -7.78
N ILE A 27 -1.78 -13.23 -7.46
CA ILE A 27 -1.81 -14.67 -7.13
C ILE A 27 -1.25 -15.52 -8.28
N SER A 28 -1.67 -15.26 -9.51
CA SER A 28 -1.17 -16.01 -10.67
C SER A 28 0.34 -15.86 -10.89
N ARG A 29 0.93 -14.76 -10.39
CA ARG A 29 2.36 -14.44 -10.51
C ARG A 29 3.17 -14.97 -9.34
N SER A 30 2.58 -15.14 -8.15
CA SER A 30 3.27 -15.75 -7.00
C SER A 30 3.52 -17.24 -7.22
N GLY A 31 2.75 -17.88 -8.11
CA GLY A 31 2.90 -19.29 -8.47
C GLY A 31 2.41 -20.25 -7.39
N ASP A 32 1.80 -19.72 -6.34
CA ASP A 32 1.27 -20.48 -5.22
C ASP A 32 -0.21 -20.80 -5.48
N SER A 33 -0.50 -22.04 -5.85
CA SER A 33 -1.85 -22.50 -6.21
C SER A 33 -2.82 -22.52 -5.02
N GLU A 34 -2.33 -22.39 -3.79
CA GLU A 34 -3.16 -22.32 -2.58
C GLU A 34 -3.45 -20.89 -2.12
N GLU A 35 -2.85 -19.87 -2.76
CA GLU A 35 -3.04 -18.48 -2.37
C GLU A 35 -4.45 -17.98 -2.76
N THR A 36 -5.32 -17.82 -1.76
CA THR A 36 -6.70 -17.35 -1.94
C THR A 36 -6.81 -15.83 -1.91
N LEU A 37 -7.90 -15.27 -2.43
CA LEU A 37 -8.18 -13.83 -2.34
C LEU A 37 -8.17 -13.31 -0.89
N LEU A 38 -8.60 -14.15 0.06
CA LEU A 38 -8.58 -13.82 1.49
C LEU A 38 -7.15 -13.73 2.04
N MET A 39 -6.30 -14.72 1.75
CA MET A 39 -4.89 -14.70 2.17
C MET A 39 -4.16 -13.49 1.57
N LEU A 40 -4.39 -13.22 0.28
CA LEU A 40 -3.82 -12.04 -0.37
C LEU A 40 -4.32 -10.74 0.28
N THR A 41 -5.60 -10.65 0.66
CA THR A 41 -6.12 -9.47 1.38
C THR A 41 -5.40 -9.24 2.71
N HIS A 42 -5.12 -10.31 3.46
CA HIS A 42 -4.35 -10.23 4.70
C HIS A 42 -2.87 -9.85 4.46
N SER A 43 -2.23 -10.41 3.44
CA SER A 43 -0.84 -10.07 3.09
C SER A 43 -0.72 -8.62 2.59
N LEU A 44 -1.73 -8.14 1.85
CA LEU A 44 -1.87 -6.73 1.45
C LEU A 44 -2.04 -5.80 2.65
N LYS A 45 -2.85 -6.14 3.67
CA LYS A 45 -2.92 -5.37 4.93
C LYS A 45 -1.55 -5.25 5.58
N LYS A 46 -0.76 -6.32 5.64
CA LYS A 46 0.60 -6.29 6.20
C LYS A 46 1.54 -5.42 5.36
N THR A 47 1.44 -5.53 4.04
CA THR A 47 2.20 -4.71 3.09
C THR A 47 1.85 -3.23 3.22
N PHE A 48 0.59 -2.89 3.50
CA PHE A 48 0.16 -1.50 3.76
C PHE A 48 0.90 -0.92 4.98
N TYR A 49 0.97 -1.67 6.09
CA TYR A 49 1.70 -1.23 7.28
C TYR A 49 3.19 -1.05 7.01
N ASN A 50 3.82 -2.00 6.31
CA ASN A 50 5.23 -1.88 5.93
C ASN A 50 5.47 -0.66 5.03
N GLY A 51 4.62 -0.43 4.03
CA GLY A 51 4.72 0.72 3.14
C GLY A 51 4.53 2.04 3.88
N CYS A 52 3.56 2.11 4.80
CA CYS A 52 3.34 3.28 5.65
C CYS A 52 4.55 3.54 6.57
N PHE A 53 5.10 2.50 7.19
CA PHE A 53 6.28 2.60 8.05
C PHE A 53 7.51 3.12 7.29
N ILE A 54 7.79 2.57 6.10
CA ILE A 54 8.88 3.07 5.24
C ILE A 54 8.64 4.53 4.86
N SER A 55 7.40 4.89 4.52
CA SER A 55 7.04 6.27 4.18
C SER A 55 7.28 7.23 5.36
N ILE A 56 6.92 6.84 6.58
CA ILE A 56 7.18 7.62 7.80
C ILE A 56 8.67 7.83 8.02
N ILE A 57 9.49 6.79 7.83
CA ILE A 57 10.95 6.90 7.95
C ILE A 57 11.52 7.88 6.93
N LEU A 58 11.11 7.78 5.66
CA LEU A 58 11.57 8.68 4.60
C LEU A 58 11.19 10.14 4.87
N ILE A 59 9.93 10.36 5.27
CA ILE A 59 9.42 11.70 5.61
C ILE A 59 10.17 12.27 6.83
N SER A 60 10.39 11.46 7.87
CA SER A 60 11.15 11.86 9.05
C SER A 60 12.59 12.24 8.71
N ALA A 61 13.28 11.42 7.91
CA ALA A 61 14.64 11.71 7.47
C ALA A 61 14.73 13.01 6.64
N PHE A 62 13.71 13.31 5.85
CA PHE A 62 13.61 14.57 5.13
C PHE A 62 13.43 15.76 6.08
N PHE A 63 12.48 15.69 7.02
CA PHE A 63 12.25 16.78 7.97
C PHE A 63 13.47 17.04 8.85
N ILE A 64 14.18 16.00 9.29
CA ILE A 64 15.44 16.15 10.02
C ILE A 64 16.47 16.87 9.15
N ASN A 65 16.67 16.47 7.89
CA ASN A 65 17.59 17.16 6.99
C ASN A 65 17.20 18.63 6.77
N VAL A 66 15.91 18.91 6.58
CA VAL A 66 15.39 20.27 6.39
C VAL A 66 15.65 21.12 7.65
N ILE A 67 15.31 20.62 8.84
CA ILE A 67 15.45 21.38 10.10
C ILE A 67 16.92 21.65 10.45
N PHE A 68 17.80 20.67 10.28
CA PHE A 68 19.19 20.77 10.72
C PHE A 68 20.15 21.30 9.64
N ASN A 69 19.76 21.25 8.37
CA ASN A 69 20.68 21.44 7.24
C ASN A 69 20.14 22.41 6.16
N ILE A 70 19.05 23.16 6.42
CA ILE A 70 18.66 24.27 5.55
C ILE A 70 19.81 25.28 5.51
N SER A 71 20.51 25.29 4.39
CA SER A 71 21.11 26.50 3.84
C SER A 71 20.00 27.27 3.12
N ASP A 72 20.05 28.60 3.09
CA ASP A 72 19.09 29.45 2.35
C ASP A 72 19.14 29.26 0.80
N ASP A 73 19.87 28.25 0.32
CA ASP A 73 19.98 27.90 -1.07
C ASP A 73 18.77 27.06 -1.54
N VAL A 74 17.91 27.73 -2.31
CA VAL A 74 16.71 27.14 -2.94
C VAL A 74 17.04 25.91 -3.78
N VAL A 75 18.21 25.84 -4.43
CA VAL A 75 18.61 24.69 -5.26
C VAL A 75 18.83 23.45 -4.40
N VAL A 76 19.46 23.60 -3.23
CA VAL A 76 19.69 22.49 -2.29
C VAL A 76 18.36 21.95 -1.74
N ILE A 77 17.42 22.85 -1.45
CA ILE A 77 16.06 22.49 -1.00
C ILE A 77 15.31 21.70 -2.08
N LEU A 78 15.36 22.14 -3.34
CA LEU A 78 14.70 21.46 -4.46
C LEU A 78 15.27 20.05 -4.70
N ILE A 79 16.60 19.88 -4.60
CA ILE A 79 17.24 18.56 -4.73
C ILE A 79 16.76 17.63 -3.61
N HIS A 80 16.74 18.08 -2.35
CA HIS A 80 16.26 17.26 -1.23
C HIS A 80 14.79 16.89 -1.36
N LEU A 81 13.95 17.83 -1.83
CA LEU A 81 12.53 17.57 -2.07
C LEU A 81 12.36 16.50 -3.14
N PHE A 82 13.09 16.59 -4.26
CA PHE A 82 13.04 15.57 -5.32
C PHE A 82 13.47 14.19 -4.79
N PHE A 83 14.58 14.11 -4.06
CA PHE A 83 15.06 12.86 -3.46
C PHE A 83 14.11 12.26 -2.42
N THR A 84 13.16 13.03 -1.90
CA THR A 84 12.15 12.56 -0.94
C THR A 84 10.87 12.14 -1.64
N VAL A 85 10.40 12.92 -2.61
CA VAL A 85 9.16 12.62 -3.36
C VAL A 85 9.37 11.41 -4.29
N PHE A 86 10.54 11.26 -4.88
CA PHE A 86 10.85 10.17 -5.79
C PHE A 86 10.69 8.77 -5.16
N PRO A 87 11.31 8.44 -4.01
CA PRO A 87 11.09 7.14 -3.37
C PRO A 87 9.65 6.96 -2.86
N LEU A 88 8.98 8.02 -2.42
CA LEU A 88 7.55 7.94 -2.07
C LEU A 88 6.68 7.56 -3.27
N PHE A 89 6.99 8.10 -4.46
CA PHE A 89 6.33 7.71 -5.70
C PHE A 89 6.54 6.22 -6.00
N PHE A 90 7.77 5.71 -5.85
CA PHE A 90 8.04 4.28 -6.00
C PHE A 90 7.27 3.42 -4.99
N VAL A 91 7.22 3.82 -3.72
CA VAL A 91 6.46 3.08 -2.69
C VAL A 91 4.97 3.06 -3.03
N TYR A 92 4.41 4.17 -3.52
CA TYR A 92 2.99 4.27 -3.86
C TYR A 92 2.61 3.54 -5.16
N TYR A 93 3.47 3.58 -6.18
CA TYR A 93 3.17 3.06 -7.52
C TYR A 93 3.67 1.63 -7.75
N LEU A 94 4.81 1.24 -7.15
CA LEU A 94 5.28 -0.15 -7.21
C LEU A 94 4.61 -1.03 -6.15
N GLY A 95 4.33 -0.49 -4.97
CA GLY A 95 3.49 -1.16 -4.00
C GLY A 95 2.04 -1.15 -4.51
N PRO A 96 1.27 -2.25 -4.41
CA PRO A 96 -0.17 -2.21 -4.65
C PRO A 96 -0.86 -1.46 -3.50
N MET A 97 -0.45 -0.24 -3.21
CA MET A 97 -0.77 0.51 -1.99
C MET A 97 -2.25 0.86 -1.91
N ASN A 98 -2.88 1.12 -3.07
CA ASN A 98 -4.32 1.31 -3.17
C ASN A 98 -5.09 0.04 -2.76
N LEU A 99 -4.70 -1.12 -3.31
CA LEU A 99 -5.26 -2.41 -2.91
C LEU A 99 -4.99 -2.69 -1.42
N ALA A 100 -3.76 -2.41 -0.97
CA ALA A 100 -3.33 -2.59 0.41
C ALA A 100 -4.15 -1.74 1.40
N TYR A 101 -4.44 -0.49 1.06
CA TYR A 101 -5.32 0.39 1.82
C TYR A 101 -6.76 -0.13 1.86
N LYS A 102 -7.32 -0.53 0.71
CA LYS A 102 -8.67 -1.10 0.64
C LYS A 102 -8.76 -2.40 1.48
N SER A 103 -7.76 -3.26 1.40
CA SER A 103 -7.67 -4.49 2.20
C SER A 103 -7.60 -4.20 3.70
N TYR A 104 -6.83 -3.18 4.12
CA TYR A 104 -6.80 -2.72 5.50
C TYR A 104 -8.18 -2.23 5.98
N PHE A 105 -8.83 -1.36 5.21
CA PHE A 105 -10.13 -0.80 5.57
C PHE A 105 -11.22 -1.88 5.67
N TYR A 106 -11.27 -2.79 4.69
CA TYR A 106 -12.18 -3.92 4.69
C TYR A 106 -12.01 -4.79 5.95
N LEU A 107 -10.77 -5.24 6.26
CA LEU A 107 -10.52 -6.07 7.42
C LEU A 107 -10.82 -5.35 8.74
N LYS A 108 -10.53 -4.05 8.82
CA LYS A 108 -10.85 -3.23 10.00
C LYS A 108 -12.37 -3.07 10.22
N ASN A 109 -13.16 -2.95 9.15
CA ASN A 109 -14.60 -2.87 9.26
C ASN A 109 -15.21 -4.21 9.64
N LYS A 110 -14.68 -5.31 9.09
CA LYS A 110 -15.09 -6.66 9.45
C LYS A 110 -14.84 -6.98 10.92
N GLU A 111 -13.68 -6.57 11.47
CA GLU A 111 -13.36 -6.69 12.91
C GLU A 111 -14.32 -5.89 13.82
N LYS A 112 -15.01 -4.86 13.32
CA LYS A 112 -15.98 -4.06 14.11
C LYS A 112 -17.41 -4.58 14.06
N MET A 113 -17.72 -5.43 13.08
CA MET A 113 -19.07 -5.97 12.86
C MET A 113 -19.25 -7.37 13.46
N GLY A 114 -18.17 -8.04 13.85
CA GLY A 114 -18.17 -9.31 14.58
C GLY A 114 -18.00 -9.11 16.08
#